data_AF-A0A316B3X0-F1
#
_entry.id   AF-A0A316B3X0-F1
#
_cell.length_a   1.000
_cell.length_b   1.000
_cell.length_c   1.000
_cell.angle_alpha   90.00
_cell.angle_beta   90.00
_cell.angle_gamma   90.00
#
_symmetry.space_group_name_H-M   'P 1'
#
loop_
_entity.id
_entity.type
_entity.pdbx_description
1 polymer ?
#
loop_
_entity_poly.entity_id
_entity_poly.type
_entity_poly.pdbx_seq_one_letter_code
_entity_poly.pdbx_strand_id
1 'polypeptide(L)'
;MDMDDDILDEYLIRQTSFYIDKTDNEYLELLSQSFGISKDKVRKVQKHIISKKNQATVERDYDRAIIQKIEALKKSNKDDRRLDFVYNVLAPYLSALSRNEPLLVKESNLFQEQDVVELFEKFFPGGGNSFADLVSSAHGYFKGEYFNINKQHNVNKVLMSYGLLLDFEIESCANVMQIQDTILTPMAYKGDSVAVLKTRRIIPGLLPSKIGYSSAATYFVIVIDDAVEKQVKKFTRELKADFSKYGSKNDLYNRYWRLIGLPKFDIFKANEIYSKLLEKDFGGKSREFIKYAQEMETVIHEAKHQVDGIEHPELTLNLDIEFSAHVTAAIFSPAPHVALLSAIQRMDNFGISLGDTTSYNVSRQLWELAIKSAEDSTYSEQQLKNDLIEIYNSYRTIREKQSFEKLDDFRDQVVSKLLK
;
A
#
# COMPACT_ATOMS: atom_id res chain seq x y z
N MET A 1 21.80 4.65 5.01
CA MET A 1 22.70 4.55 3.84
C MET A 1 21.82 4.76 2.63
N ASP A 2 22.24 5.57 1.67
CA ASP A 2 21.39 5.97 0.55
C ASP A 2 21.86 5.27 -0.73
N MET A 3 20.97 5.19 -1.73
CA MET A 3 21.30 4.77 -3.08
C MET A 3 22.23 5.81 -3.73
N ASP A 4 23.25 5.36 -4.46
CA ASP A 4 24.18 6.23 -5.20
C ASP A 4 23.40 7.04 -6.26
N ASP A 5 23.79 8.30 -6.46
CA ASP A 5 23.00 9.21 -7.30
C ASP A 5 22.89 8.74 -8.77
N ASP A 6 23.94 8.17 -9.36
CA ASP A 6 23.89 7.60 -10.72
C ASP A 6 22.95 6.37 -10.81
N ILE A 7 22.85 5.58 -9.73
CA ILE A 7 21.94 4.43 -9.65
C ILE A 7 20.50 4.89 -9.48
N LEU A 8 20.29 5.89 -8.63
CA LEU A 8 18.99 6.48 -8.35
C LEU A 8 18.39 7.18 -9.57
N ASP A 9 19.20 7.88 -10.36
CA ASP A 9 18.76 8.57 -11.56
C ASP A 9 18.08 7.63 -12.56
N GLU A 10 18.79 6.57 -12.97
CA GLU A 10 18.29 5.58 -13.93
C GLU A 10 17.09 4.83 -13.35
N TYR A 11 17.15 4.46 -12.07
CA TYR A 11 16.06 3.77 -11.39
C TYR A 11 14.75 4.58 -11.43
N LEU A 12 14.81 5.89 -11.19
CA LEU A 12 13.62 6.77 -11.23
C LEU A 12 13.13 7.03 -12.66
N ILE A 13 14.03 7.15 -13.64
CA ILE A 13 13.67 7.27 -15.06
C ILE A 13 12.93 6.02 -15.54
N ARG A 14 13.38 4.82 -15.18
CA ARG A 14 12.74 3.58 -15.63
C ARG A 14 11.38 3.32 -15.01
N GLN A 15 11.14 3.85 -13.81
CA GLN A 15 9.86 3.65 -13.13
C GLN A 15 8.80 4.66 -13.55
N THR A 16 9.13 5.80 -14.16
CA THR A 16 8.12 6.82 -14.50
C THR A 16 8.41 7.56 -15.79
N SER A 17 7.36 8.08 -16.42
CA SER A 17 7.49 9.18 -17.39
C SER A 17 7.81 10.48 -16.64
N PHE A 18 9.05 10.60 -16.18
CA PHE A 18 9.53 11.75 -15.43
C PHE A 18 9.71 12.95 -16.36
N TYR A 19 8.92 14.02 -16.17
CA TYR A 19 9.17 15.33 -16.76
C TYR A 19 10.33 15.96 -15.99
N ILE A 20 11.55 15.61 -16.40
CA ILE A 20 12.81 15.99 -15.74
C ILE A 20 12.91 17.52 -15.54
N ASP A 21 12.31 18.30 -16.44
CA ASP A 21 12.33 19.77 -16.47
C ASP A 21 11.20 20.45 -15.69
N LYS A 22 10.19 19.69 -15.25
CA LYS A 22 9.01 20.23 -14.56
C LYS A 22 9.32 20.45 -13.07
N THR A 23 9.22 21.70 -12.63
CA THR A 23 9.62 22.16 -11.29
C THR A 23 8.48 22.70 -10.43
N ASP A 24 7.23 22.66 -10.92
CA ASP A 24 6.10 23.12 -10.12
C ASP A 24 5.90 22.24 -8.87
N ASN A 25 5.42 22.87 -7.81
CA ASN A 25 5.37 22.26 -6.49
C ASN A 25 4.39 21.08 -6.39
N GLU A 26 3.37 21.01 -7.27
CA GLU A 26 2.39 19.94 -7.31
C GLU A 26 2.97 18.69 -7.95
N TYR A 27 3.69 18.84 -9.07
CA TYR A 27 4.39 17.75 -9.71
C TYR A 27 5.51 17.17 -8.84
N LEU A 28 6.30 18.04 -8.21
CA LEU A 28 7.34 17.61 -7.26
C LEU A 28 6.74 16.91 -6.03
N GLU A 29 5.57 17.34 -5.58
CA GLU A 29 4.83 16.64 -4.53
C GLU A 29 4.38 15.27 -5.01
N LEU A 30 3.80 15.14 -6.21
CA LEU A 30 3.38 13.86 -6.77
C LEU A 30 4.57 12.87 -6.85
N LEU A 31 5.72 13.30 -7.37
CA LEU A 31 6.91 12.47 -7.48
C LEU A 31 7.48 12.09 -6.12
N SER A 32 7.61 13.07 -5.22
CA SER A 32 8.05 12.87 -3.84
C SER A 32 7.18 11.81 -3.15
N GLN A 33 5.88 11.88 -3.38
CA GLN A 33 4.91 10.94 -2.85
C GLN A 33 5.03 9.55 -3.46
N SER A 34 5.08 9.47 -4.80
CA SER A 34 5.15 8.21 -5.52
C SER A 34 6.42 7.44 -5.19
N PHE A 35 7.56 8.11 -5.09
CA PHE A 35 8.85 7.50 -4.82
C PHE A 35 9.23 7.42 -3.34
N GLY A 36 8.51 8.08 -2.43
CA GLY A 36 8.84 8.04 -1.00
C GLY A 36 10.11 8.80 -0.61
N ILE A 37 10.48 9.82 -1.40
CA ILE A 37 11.64 10.70 -1.15
C ILE A 37 11.19 12.14 -0.97
N SER A 38 11.99 12.97 -0.32
CA SER A 38 11.65 14.39 -0.13
C SER A 38 11.65 15.15 -1.46
N LYS A 39 10.86 16.23 -1.56
CA LYS A 39 10.87 17.13 -2.72
C LYS A 39 12.27 17.65 -3.05
N ASP A 40 13.08 17.90 -2.03
CA ASP A 40 14.44 18.39 -2.24
C ASP A 40 15.35 17.30 -2.82
N LYS A 41 15.14 16.03 -2.47
CA LYS A 41 15.85 14.91 -3.12
C LYS A 41 15.37 14.72 -4.56
N VAL A 42 14.06 14.85 -4.83
CA VAL A 42 13.52 14.85 -6.22
C VAL A 42 14.19 15.94 -7.06
N ARG A 43 14.29 17.18 -6.53
CA ARG A 43 14.97 18.28 -7.22
C ARG A 43 16.46 18.02 -7.44
N LYS A 44 17.15 17.41 -6.47
CA LYS A 44 18.57 17.04 -6.61
C LYS A 44 18.76 16.02 -7.74
N VAL A 45 17.94 14.98 -7.78
CA VAL A 45 17.91 13.99 -8.87
C VAL A 45 17.64 14.67 -10.21
N GLN A 46 16.58 15.49 -10.33
CA GLN A 46 16.28 16.23 -11.56
C GLN A 46 17.50 17.01 -12.07
N LYS A 47 18.14 17.78 -11.18
CA LYS A 47 19.35 18.55 -11.53
C LYS A 47 20.51 17.65 -11.95
N HIS A 48 20.67 16.51 -11.28
CA HIS A 48 21.72 15.55 -11.59
C HIS A 48 21.49 14.94 -12.98
N ILE A 49 20.29 14.45 -13.28
CA ILE A 49 19.90 13.93 -14.61
C ILE A 49 20.13 14.99 -15.70
N ILE A 50 19.65 16.23 -15.49
CA ILE A 50 19.83 17.34 -16.46
C ILE A 50 21.33 17.58 -16.73
N SER A 51 22.17 17.48 -15.71
CA SER A 51 23.62 17.69 -15.85
C SER A 51 24.30 16.66 -16.76
N LYS A 52 23.72 15.45 -16.91
CA LYS A 52 24.24 14.38 -17.77
C LYS A 52 23.95 14.60 -19.26
N LYS A 53 23.17 15.63 -19.61
CA LYS A 53 22.84 16.13 -20.97
C LYS A 53 21.98 15.21 -21.85
N ASN A 54 22.11 13.89 -21.77
CA ASN A 54 21.29 12.95 -22.54
C ASN A 54 21.15 11.59 -21.83
N GLN A 55 20.15 10.82 -22.25
CA GLN A 55 19.82 9.52 -21.66
C GLN A 55 20.95 8.49 -21.80
N ALA A 56 21.70 8.48 -22.91
CA ALA A 56 22.82 7.55 -23.09
C ALA A 56 23.96 7.77 -22.08
N THR A 57 24.19 9.01 -21.65
CA THR A 57 25.14 9.30 -20.56
C THR A 57 24.65 8.75 -19.22
N VAL A 58 23.35 8.90 -18.92
CA VAL A 58 22.74 8.37 -17.69
C VAL A 58 22.87 6.85 -17.65
N GLU A 59 22.51 6.16 -18.73
CA GLU A 59 22.63 4.71 -18.84
C GLU A 59 24.09 4.23 -18.65
N ARG A 60 25.07 4.92 -19.25
CA ARG A 60 26.49 4.56 -19.10
C ARG A 60 27.02 4.78 -17.68
N ASP A 61 26.65 5.90 -17.05
CA ASP A 61 27.08 6.20 -15.69
C ASP A 61 26.45 5.22 -14.69
N TYR A 62 25.19 4.84 -14.91
CA TYR A 62 24.50 3.76 -14.22
C TYR A 62 25.24 2.42 -14.32
N ASP A 63 25.53 1.97 -15.55
CA ASP A 63 26.23 0.72 -15.82
C ASP A 63 27.58 0.68 -15.08
N ARG A 64 28.34 1.78 -15.12
CA ARG A 64 29.61 1.91 -14.41
C ARG A 64 29.43 1.84 -12.89
N ALA A 65 28.44 2.54 -12.34
CA ALA A 65 28.20 2.58 -10.91
C ALA A 65 27.82 1.20 -10.36
N ILE A 66 26.96 0.46 -11.06
CA ILE A 66 26.56 -0.91 -10.69
C ILE A 66 27.78 -1.85 -10.69
N ILE A 67 28.60 -1.85 -11.75
CA ILE A 67 29.80 -2.71 -11.83
C ILE A 67 30.75 -2.40 -10.68
N GLN A 68 31.08 -1.13 -10.46
CA GLN A 68 31.96 -0.71 -9.37
C GLN A 68 31.42 -1.13 -8.01
N LYS A 69 30.10 -1.04 -7.80
CA LYS A 69 29.46 -1.43 -6.55
C LYS A 69 29.57 -2.94 -6.32
N ILE A 70 29.27 -3.75 -7.32
CA ILE A 70 29.37 -5.22 -7.25
C ILE A 70 30.80 -5.65 -6.95
N GLU A 71 31.80 -5.11 -7.66
CA GLU A 71 33.21 -5.43 -7.38
C GLU A 71 33.62 -5.06 -5.95
N ALA A 72 33.16 -3.90 -5.46
CA ALA A 72 33.44 -3.47 -4.10
C ALA A 72 32.74 -4.38 -3.06
N LEU A 73 31.51 -4.83 -3.33
CA LEU A 73 30.76 -5.74 -2.45
C LEU A 73 31.36 -7.15 -2.45
N LYS A 74 31.84 -7.65 -3.60
CA LYS A 74 32.56 -8.94 -3.70
C LYS A 74 33.81 -8.95 -2.83
N LYS A 75 34.58 -7.85 -2.80
CA LYS A 75 35.81 -7.70 -2.00
C LYS A 75 35.56 -7.46 -0.50
N SER A 76 34.34 -7.13 -0.08
CA SER A 76 34.01 -6.81 1.32
C SER A 76 33.51 -8.03 2.08
N ASN A 77 34.14 -8.42 3.20
CA ASN A 77 33.65 -9.54 4.04
C ASN A 77 32.79 -9.09 5.23
N LYS A 78 32.26 -7.88 5.19
CA LYS A 78 31.54 -7.30 6.32
C LYS A 78 30.03 -7.28 6.11
N ASP A 79 29.30 -7.76 7.12
CA ASP A 79 27.84 -7.69 7.22
C ASP A 79 27.31 -6.25 7.19
N ASP A 80 28.16 -5.27 7.54
CA ASP A 80 27.83 -3.84 7.53
C ASP A 80 27.47 -3.28 6.14
N ARG A 81 27.80 -4.01 5.06
CA ARG A 81 27.45 -3.66 3.67
C ARG A 81 26.21 -4.36 3.13
N ARG A 82 25.47 -5.12 3.96
CA ARG A 82 24.20 -5.75 3.54
C ARG A 82 23.22 -4.73 2.97
N LEU A 83 23.02 -3.63 3.68
CA LEU A 83 22.13 -2.57 3.22
C LEU A 83 22.65 -1.96 1.92
N ASP A 84 23.95 -1.71 1.79
CA ASP A 84 24.54 -1.21 0.54
C ASP A 84 24.26 -2.12 -0.66
N PHE A 85 24.34 -3.44 -0.48
CA PHE A 85 23.90 -4.41 -1.49
C PHE A 85 22.41 -4.28 -1.80
N VAL A 86 21.56 -4.18 -0.76
CA VAL A 86 20.10 -4.03 -0.93
C VAL A 86 19.77 -2.78 -1.74
N TYR A 87 20.33 -1.63 -1.34
CA TYR A 87 20.11 -0.33 -1.96
C TYR A 87 20.62 -0.27 -3.40
N ASN A 88 21.87 -0.65 -3.62
CA ASN A 88 22.57 -0.32 -4.85
C ASN A 88 22.65 -1.47 -5.86
N VAL A 89 22.26 -2.69 -5.50
CA VAL A 89 22.33 -3.84 -6.42
C VAL A 89 21.02 -4.62 -6.44
N LEU A 90 20.54 -5.09 -5.28
CA LEU A 90 19.41 -6.02 -5.22
C LEU A 90 18.11 -5.42 -5.76
N ALA A 91 17.70 -4.24 -5.30
CA ALA A 91 16.42 -3.69 -5.77
C ALA A 91 16.46 -3.12 -7.19
N PRO A 92 17.54 -2.43 -7.65
CA PRO A 92 17.68 -2.12 -9.07
C PRO A 92 17.58 -3.38 -9.94
N TYR A 93 18.27 -4.46 -9.54
CA TYR A 93 18.17 -5.76 -10.21
C TYR A 93 16.74 -6.30 -10.24
N LEU A 94 16.08 -6.39 -9.09
CA LEU A 94 14.72 -6.93 -8.99
C LEU A 94 13.70 -6.07 -9.75
N SER A 95 13.83 -4.75 -9.74
CA SER A 95 12.94 -3.86 -10.51
C SER A 95 13.18 -3.97 -12.02
N ALA A 96 14.40 -4.30 -12.46
CA ALA A 96 14.70 -4.55 -13.87
C ALA A 96 14.18 -5.94 -14.28
N LEU A 97 14.38 -6.95 -13.43
CA LEU A 97 13.87 -8.30 -13.59
C LEU A 97 12.33 -8.31 -13.69
N SER A 98 11.63 -7.55 -12.85
CA SER A 98 10.17 -7.50 -12.86
C SER A 98 9.58 -6.97 -14.17
N ARG A 99 10.37 -6.30 -15.02
CA ARG A 99 9.94 -5.74 -16.32
C ARG A 99 10.52 -6.47 -17.54
N ASN A 100 11.16 -7.61 -17.34
CA ASN A 100 11.92 -8.31 -18.38
C ASN A 100 13.05 -7.45 -18.98
N GLU A 101 13.67 -6.62 -18.15
CA GLU A 101 14.85 -5.83 -18.49
C GLU A 101 16.08 -6.33 -17.71
N PRO A 102 16.36 -7.65 -17.63
CA PRO A 102 17.31 -8.19 -16.64
C PRO A 102 18.76 -7.73 -16.84
N LEU A 103 19.08 -7.11 -17.98
CA LEU A 103 20.36 -6.48 -18.21
C LEU A 103 20.42 -5.16 -17.42
N LEU A 104 20.95 -5.25 -16.20
CA LEU A 104 21.41 -4.08 -15.45
C LEU A 104 22.56 -3.34 -16.14
N VAL A 105 23.21 -3.95 -17.12
CA VAL A 105 24.31 -3.37 -17.90
C VAL A 105 24.14 -3.76 -19.35
N LYS A 106 24.04 -2.80 -20.27
CA LYS A 106 23.85 -3.08 -21.71
C LYS A 106 25.17 -3.47 -22.41
N GLU A 107 26.32 -3.05 -21.88
CA GLU A 107 27.61 -3.06 -22.60
C GLU A 107 28.68 -4.06 -22.09
N SER A 108 28.41 -5.02 -21.19
CA SER A 108 29.48 -5.89 -20.67
C SER A 108 29.16 -7.38 -20.56
N ASN A 109 30.14 -8.22 -20.97
CA ASN A 109 30.26 -9.64 -20.60
C ASN A 109 30.74 -9.83 -19.13
N LEU A 110 30.90 -8.75 -18.36
CA LEU A 110 31.51 -8.73 -17.02
C LEU A 110 30.49 -8.84 -15.88
N PHE A 111 29.22 -8.50 -16.15
CA PHE A 111 28.13 -8.64 -15.19
C PHE A 111 27.33 -9.90 -15.52
N GLN A 112 27.26 -10.84 -14.57
CA GLN A 112 26.40 -12.01 -14.69
C GLN A 112 25.34 -11.96 -13.59
N GLU A 113 24.12 -12.36 -13.91
CA GLU A 113 23.04 -12.55 -12.93
C GLU A 113 23.49 -13.41 -11.73
N GLN A 114 24.38 -14.37 -12.01
CA GLN A 114 25.07 -15.19 -11.02
C GLN A 114 25.80 -14.35 -9.94
N ASP A 115 26.37 -13.20 -10.30
CA ASP A 115 27.03 -12.31 -9.34
C ASP A 115 26.05 -11.74 -8.30
N VAL A 116 24.81 -11.45 -8.72
CA VAL A 116 23.77 -10.96 -7.82
C VAL A 116 23.30 -12.09 -6.90
N VAL A 117 23.17 -13.31 -7.43
CA VAL A 117 22.83 -14.51 -6.64
C VAL A 117 23.91 -14.81 -5.61
N GLU A 118 25.18 -14.74 -5.99
CA GLU A 118 26.33 -14.94 -5.07
C GLU A 118 26.39 -13.86 -3.99
N LEU A 119 26.17 -12.60 -4.36
CA LEU A 119 26.07 -11.51 -3.37
C LEU A 119 24.86 -11.68 -2.46
N PHE A 120 23.73 -12.18 -2.98
CA PHE A 120 22.56 -12.48 -2.17
C PHE A 120 22.88 -13.54 -1.13
N GLU A 121 23.46 -14.69 -1.52
CA GLU A 121 23.90 -15.73 -0.57
C GLU A 121 24.91 -15.18 0.45
N LYS A 122 25.84 -14.34 0.01
CA LYS A 122 26.84 -13.74 0.89
C LYS A 122 26.22 -12.85 1.98
N PHE A 123 25.24 -12.01 1.64
CA PHE A 123 24.61 -11.07 2.58
C PHE A 123 23.40 -11.65 3.30
N PHE A 124 22.81 -12.72 2.76
CA PHE A 124 21.69 -13.48 3.28
C PHE A 124 21.99 -14.99 3.23
N PRO A 125 22.91 -15.50 4.07
CA PRO A 125 23.30 -16.91 4.09
C PRO A 125 22.12 -17.89 4.13
N GLY A 126 22.18 -18.93 3.29
CA GLY A 126 21.12 -19.93 3.10
C GLY A 126 20.00 -19.51 2.15
N GLY A 127 20.10 -18.32 1.55
CA GLY A 127 19.06 -17.73 0.71
C GLY A 127 19.29 -17.81 -0.80
N GLY A 128 20.51 -18.12 -1.25
CA GLY A 128 20.92 -18.09 -2.65
C GLY A 128 20.05 -18.95 -3.57
N ASN A 129 19.74 -20.18 -3.15
CA ASN A 129 18.85 -21.06 -3.92
C ASN A 129 17.42 -20.50 -4.02
N SER A 130 16.89 -19.96 -2.92
CA SER A 130 15.54 -19.35 -2.94
C SER A 130 15.48 -18.16 -3.87
N PHE A 131 16.55 -17.35 -3.91
CA PHE A 131 16.65 -16.21 -4.80
C PHE A 131 16.83 -16.62 -6.26
N ALA A 132 17.73 -17.57 -6.55
CA ALA A 132 17.90 -18.12 -7.90
C ALA A 132 16.60 -18.72 -8.46
N ASP A 133 15.82 -19.41 -7.62
CA ASP A 133 14.52 -19.96 -8.00
C ASP A 133 13.49 -18.86 -8.33
N LEU A 134 13.47 -17.76 -7.56
CA LEU A 134 12.63 -16.59 -7.84
C LEU A 134 12.99 -15.98 -9.19
N VAL A 135 14.29 -15.77 -9.43
CA VAL A 135 14.84 -15.24 -10.67
C VAL A 135 14.46 -16.13 -11.85
N SER A 136 14.68 -17.44 -11.73
CA SER A 136 14.29 -18.42 -12.74
C SER A 136 12.78 -18.39 -13.03
N SER A 137 11.95 -18.27 -11.99
CA SER A 137 10.49 -18.18 -12.16
C SER A 137 10.05 -16.90 -12.88
N ALA A 138 10.70 -15.77 -12.62
CA ALA A 138 10.43 -14.52 -13.33
C ALA A 138 10.79 -14.63 -14.82
N HIS A 139 11.96 -15.19 -15.14
CA HIS A 139 12.36 -15.47 -16.52
C HIS A 139 11.43 -16.44 -17.23
N GLY A 140 10.97 -17.48 -16.52
CA GLY A 140 9.99 -18.44 -17.04
C GLY A 140 8.69 -17.75 -17.45
N TYR A 141 8.19 -16.85 -16.61
CA TYR A 141 6.98 -16.08 -16.91
C TYR A 141 7.09 -15.30 -18.23
N PHE A 142 8.21 -14.59 -18.45
CA PHE A 142 8.43 -13.86 -19.71
C PHE A 142 8.67 -14.76 -20.94
N LYS A 143 8.88 -16.06 -20.72
CA LYS A 143 8.92 -17.08 -21.78
C LYS A 143 7.56 -17.77 -22.00
N GLY A 144 6.51 -17.33 -21.31
CA GLY A 144 5.15 -17.87 -21.43
C GLY A 144 4.79 -18.93 -20.38
N GLU A 145 5.62 -19.12 -19.36
CA GLU A 145 5.30 -19.97 -18.19
C GLU A 145 4.54 -19.16 -17.12
N TYR A 146 4.26 -19.77 -15.96
CA TYR A 146 3.63 -19.08 -14.83
C TYR A 146 4.66 -18.61 -13.80
N PHE A 147 4.42 -17.45 -13.20
CA PHE A 147 5.21 -17.00 -12.05
C PHE A 147 4.74 -17.72 -10.79
N ASN A 148 5.65 -18.37 -10.07
CA ASN A 148 5.34 -19.12 -8.87
C ASN A 148 5.54 -18.26 -7.62
N ILE A 149 4.44 -17.76 -7.06
CA ILE A 149 4.44 -16.89 -5.87
C ILE A 149 5.16 -17.52 -4.65
N ASN A 150 5.19 -18.85 -4.55
CA ASN A 150 5.92 -19.53 -3.48
C ASN A 150 7.42 -19.24 -3.50
N LYS A 151 8.00 -18.92 -4.66
CA LYS A 151 9.40 -18.54 -4.77
C LYS A 151 9.66 -17.18 -4.11
N GLN A 152 8.75 -16.21 -4.29
CA GLN A 152 8.80 -14.94 -3.57
C GLN A 152 8.63 -15.16 -2.06
N HIS A 153 7.72 -16.05 -1.64
CA HIS A 153 7.55 -16.38 -0.22
C HIS A 153 8.81 -16.98 0.41
N ASN A 154 9.54 -17.84 -0.30
CA ASN A 154 10.79 -18.41 0.19
C ASN A 154 11.88 -17.34 0.34
N VAL A 155 11.99 -16.41 -0.62
CA VAL A 155 12.88 -15.24 -0.50
C VAL A 155 12.47 -14.38 0.69
N ASN A 156 11.17 -14.14 0.89
CA ASN A 156 10.68 -13.37 2.03
C ASN A 156 10.97 -14.03 3.37
N LYS A 157 10.87 -15.35 3.51
CA LYS A 157 11.29 -16.05 4.74
C LYS A 157 12.74 -15.75 5.10
N VAL A 158 13.63 -15.70 4.10
CA VAL A 158 15.04 -15.33 4.30
C VAL A 158 15.14 -13.86 4.69
N LEU A 159 14.63 -12.95 3.86
CA LEU A 159 14.74 -11.50 4.07
C LEU A 159 14.16 -11.05 5.41
N MET A 160 13.05 -11.64 5.84
CA MET A 160 12.38 -11.31 7.10
C MET A 160 13.26 -11.59 8.32
N SER A 161 14.10 -12.64 8.28
CA SER A 161 15.07 -12.91 9.35
C SER A 161 16.12 -11.82 9.50
N TYR A 162 16.27 -10.96 8.49
CA TYR A 162 17.15 -9.78 8.49
C TYR A 162 16.38 -8.46 8.57
N GLY A 163 15.08 -8.50 8.91
CA GLY A 163 14.24 -7.30 9.02
C GLY A 163 13.88 -6.67 7.68
N LEU A 164 13.85 -7.45 6.60
CA LEU A 164 13.53 -7.00 5.24
C LEU A 164 12.33 -7.75 4.67
N LEU A 165 11.65 -7.15 3.69
CA LEU A 165 10.56 -7.76 2.94
C LEU A 165 10.64 -7.37 1.47
N LEU A 166 10.46 -8.33 0.57
CA LEU A 166 10.34 -8.11 -0.87
C LEU A 166 8.86 -8.13 -1.30
N ASP A 167 8.43 -7.00 -1.84
CA ASP A 167 7.23 -6.88 -2.65
C ASP A 167 7.64 -6.90 -4.13
N PHE A 168 7.16 -7.88 -4.88
CA PHE A 168 7.60 -8.16 -6.24
C PHE A 168 6.40 -8.40 -7.14
N GLU A 169 6.17 -7.49 -8.07
CA GLU A 169 5.06 -7.54 -9.01
C GLU A 169 5.62 -7.65 -10.44
N ILE A 170 5.43 -8.82 -11.04
CA ILE A 170 5.78 -9.08 -12.44
C ILE A 170 5.05 -8.08 -13.36
N GLU A 171 5.72 -7.64 -14.43
CA GLU A 171 5.29 -6.58 -15.36
C GLU A 171 5.14 -5.18 -14.75
N SER A 172 5.50 -5.00 -13.48
CA SER A 172 5.34 -3.74 -12.75
C SER A 172 6.66 -3.34 -12.08
N CYS A 173 6.82 -3.59 -10.78
CA CYS A 173 7.94 -3.11 -9.99
C CYS A 173 8.31 -4.10 -8.88
N ALA A 174 9.51 -3.89 -8.32
CA ALA A 174 9.95 -4.59 -7.13
C ALA A 174 10.39 -3.57 -6.08
N ASN A 175 9.97 -3.77 -4.83
CA ASN A 175 10.31 -2.94 -3.70
C ASN A 175 10.84 -3.81 -2.56
N VAL A 176 12.03 -3.48 -2.08
CA VAL A 176 12.55 -4.04 -0.82
C VAL A 176 12.21 -3.04 0.30
N MET A 177 11.51 -3.51 1.32
CA MET A 177 11.07 -2.73 2.46
C MET A 177 11.76 -3.20 3.74
N GLN A 178 11.89 -2.29 4.70
CA GLN A 178 12.40 -2.57 6.03
C GLN A 178 11.23 -2.84 6.94
N ILE A 179 11.27 -3.95 7.67
CA ILE A 179 10.33 -4.25 8.73
C ILE A 179 10.71 -3.37 9.92
N GLN A 180 9.84 -2.43 10.26
CA GLN A 180 9.99 -1.54 11.41
C GLN A 180 9.47 -2.19 12.68
N ASP A 181 8.35 -2.90 12.57
CA ASP A 181 7.66 -3.51 13.71
C ASP A 181 6.79 -4.70 13.28
N THR A 182 6.47 -5.57 14.23
CA THR A 182 5.48 -6.63 14.10
C THR A 182 4.28 -6.28 14.98
N ILE A 183 3.28 -5.61 14.40
CA ILE A 183 2.07 -5.16 15.11
C ILE A 183 1.27 -6.37 15.61
N LEU A 184 1.19 -7.43 14.81
CA LEU A 184 0.57 -8.70 15.19
C LEU A 184 1.50 -9.84 14.82
N THR A 185 2.01 -10.54 15.84
CA THR A 185 2.74 -11.79 15.64
C THR A 185 1.84 -12.86 15.01
N PRO A 186 2.38 -13.82 14.23
CA PRO A 186 1.57 -14.85 13.58
C PRO A 186 0.60 -15.52 14.55
N MET A 187 -0.68 -15.45 14.21
CA MET A 187 -1.79 -15.84 15.07
C MET A 187 -2.67 -16.83 14.32
N ALA A 188 -2.88 -18.02 14.86
CA ALA A 188 -3.67 -19.05 14.20
C ALA A 188 -5.15 -18.64 14.08
N TYR A 189 -5.74 -18.79 12.91
CA TYR A 189 -7.14 -18.46 12.63
C TYR A 189 -7.76 -19.52 11.70
N LYS A 190 -8.76 -20.28 12.20
CA LYS A 190 -9.54 -21.31 11.47
C LYS A 190 -8.71 -22.26 10.56
N GLY A 191 -7.45 -22.55 10.92
CA GLY A 191 -6.57 -23.47 10.19
C GLY A 191 -5.44 -22.80 9.39
N ASP A 192 -5.46 -21.47 9.27
CA ASP A 192 -4.36 -20.67 8.74
C ASP A 192 -3.82 -19.74 9.85
N SER A 193 -3.14 -18.66 9.47
CA SER A 193 -2.64 -17.64 10.36
C SER A 193 -2.87 -16.24 9.81
N VAL A 194 -2.77 -15.24 10.69
CA VAL A 194 -2.73 -13.82 10.32
C VAL A 194 -1.57 -13.17 11.08
N ALA A 195 -0.75 -12.40 10.40
CA ALA A 195 0.30 -11.58 10.98
C ALA A 195 0.29 -10.19 10.36
N VAL A 196 0.71 -9.18 11.12
CA VAL A 196 0.73 -7.79 10.65
C VAL A 196 2.14 -7.24 10.84
N LEU A 197 2.74 -6.84 9.72
CA LEU A 197 4.06 -6.22 9.68
C LEU A 197 3.92 -4.75 9.33
N LYS A 198 4.57 -3.91 10.12
CA LYS A 198 4.79 -2.52 9.77
C LYS A 198 6.10 -2.42 9.01
N THR A 199 6.02 -1.92 7.79
CA THR A 199 7.17 -1.76 6.91
C THR A 199 7.39 -0.30 6.56
N ARG A 200 8.59 -0.01 6.07
CA ARG A 200 8.95 1.28 5.51
C ARG A 200 9.78 1.05 4.26
N ARG A 201 9.58 1.86 3.23
CA ARG A 201 10.44 1.81 2.05
C ARG A 201 11.90 2.02 2.42
N ILE A 202 12.75 1.10 1.97
CA ILE A 202 14.20 1.26 1.98
C ILE A 202 14.59 2.04 0.74
N ILE A 203 14.04 1.65 -0.41
CA ILE A 203 14.45 2.18 -1.71
C ILE A 203 13.33 3.06 -2.27
N PRO A 204 13.67 4.21 -2.86
CA PRO A 204 12.70 5.01 -3.55
C PRO A 204 12.08 4.16 -4.64
N GLY A 205 10.75 4.10 -4.75
CA GLY A 205 10.12 3.24 -5.74
C GLY A 205 8.64 3.53 -5.84
N LEU A 206 8.07 3.33 -7.03
CA LEU A 206 6.62 3.31 -7.19
C LEU A 206 6.08 2.18 -6.33
N LEU A 207 5.46 2.55 -5.20
CA LEU A 207 4.53 1.67 -4.54
C LEU A 207 3.13 1.93 -5.07
N PRO A 208 2.25 0.91 -5.06
CA PRO A 208 0.82 1.15 -5.14
C PRO A 208 0.42 2.27 -4.17
N SER A 209 -0.58 3.08 -4.51
CA SER A 209 -1.06 4.19 -3.66
C SER A 209 -1.73 3.74 -2.35
N LYS A 210 -1.54 2.48 -1.96
CA LYS A 210 -2.14 1.85 -0.80
C LYS A 210 -1.32 2.13 0.45
N ILE A 211 -2.02 2.29 1.57
CA ILE A 211 -1.41 2.49 2.90
C ILE A 211 -0.99 1.14 3.50
N GLY A 212 -1.63 0.06 3.09
CA GLY A 212 -1.28 -1.31 3.40
C GLY A 212 -1.88 -2.28 2.38
N TYR A 213 -1.57 -3.55 2.52
CA TYR A 213 -2.15 -4.63 1.72
C TYR A 213 -2.00 -5.98 2.39
N SER A 214 -2.97 -6.85 2.12
CA SER A 214 -2.95 -8.28 2.38
C SER A 214 -2.16 -8.99 1.26
N SER A 215 -1.16 -9.79 1.61
CA SER A 215 -0.35 -10.52 0.64
C SER A 215 -1.08 -11.75 0.09
N ALA A 216 -1.06 -11.95 -1.23
CA ALA A 216 -1.63 -13.15 -1.83
C ALA A 216 -0.84 -14.39 -1.39
N ALA A 217 -1.54 -15.48 -1.05
CA ALA A 217 -0.97 -16.78 -0.66
C ALA A 217 -0.05 -16.79 0.59
N THR A 218 0.04 -15.67 1.32
CA THR A 218 0.66 -15.62 2.65
C THR A 218 -0.24 -14.94 3.67
N TYR A 219 -0.01 -15.29 4.94
CA TYR A 219 -0.74 -14.75 6.09
C TYR A 219 -0.37 -13.31 6.49
N PHE A 220 0.50 -12.64 5.72
CA PHE A 220 0.99 -11.31 6.10
C PHE A 220 0.08 -10.19 5.59
N VAL A 221 -0.29 -9.33 6.52
CA VAL A 221 -0.76 -7.97 6.29
C VAL A 221 0.44 -7.05 6.39
N ILE A 222 0.61 -6.20 5.39
CA ILE A 222 1.68 -5.20 5.33
C ILE A 222 1.09 -3.82 5.50
N VAL A 223 1.65 -3.02 6.40
CA VAL A 223 1.32 -1.59 6.57
C VAL A 223 2.55 -0.74 6.31
N ILE A 224 2.41 0.25 5.42
CA ILE A 224 3.52 1.04 4.90
C ILE A 224 3.57 2.38 5.64
N ASP A 225 4.49 2.50 6.61
CA ASP A 225 4.56 3.63 7.56
C ASP A 225 4.64 4.99 6.89
N ASP A 226 5.42 5.12 5.81
CA ASP A 226 5.56 6.39 5.10
C ASP A 226 4.31 6.79 4.31
N ALA A 227 3.50 5.81 3.87
CA ALA A 227 2.18 6.05 3.30
C ALA A 227 1.18 6.50 4.38
N VAL A 228 1.21 5.89 5.58
CA VAL A 228 0.43 6.35 6.74
C VAL A 228 0.80 7.79 7.08
N GLU A 229 2.09 8.11 7.21
CA GLU A 229 2.54 9.47 7.54
C GLU A 229 2.09 10.52 6.51
N LYS A 230 2.05 10.13 5.23
CA LYS A 230 1.54 10.98 4.16
C LYS A 230 0.05 11.24 4.33
N GLN A 231 -0.74 10.21 4.63
CA GLN A 231 -2.18 10.36 4.87
C GLN A 231 -2.46 11.24 6.10
N VAL A 232 -1.67 11.10 7.17
CA VAL A 232 -1.73 11.97 8.36
C VAL A 232 -1.48 13.44 7.99
N LYS A 233 -0.47 13.71 7.16
CA LYS A 233 -0.19 15.08 6.68
C LYS A 233 -1.36 15.63 5.86
N LYS A 234 -2.02 14.79 5.05
CA LYS A 234 -3.21 15.18 4.28
C LYS A 234 -4.36 15.57 5.21
N PHE A 235 -4.74 14.73 6.16
CA PHE A 235 -5.79 15.06 7.13
C PHE A 235 -5.47 16.30 7.97
N THR A 236 -4.20 16.46 8.39
CA THR A 236 -3.77 17.66 9.12
C THR A 236 -3.92 18.94 8.28
N ARG A 237 -3.76 18.87 6.96
CA ARG A 237 -4.01 20.01 6.06
C ARG A 237 -5.51 20.25 5.88
N GLU A 238 -6.29 19.18 5.68
CA GLU A 238 -7.75 19.25 5.52
C GLU A 238 -8.44 19.84 6.76
N LEU A 239 -7.97 19.54 7.97
CA LEU A 239 -8.47 20.13 9.22
C LEU A 239 -8.17 21.63 9.38
N LYS A 240 -7.19 22.16 8.64
CA LYS A 240 -6.71 23.56 8.79
C LYS A 240 -7.22 24.48 7.68
N ALA A 241 -7.82 23.94 6.63
CA ALA A 241 -8.24 24.68 5.44
C ALA A 241 -9.72 24.43 5.15
N ASP A 242 -10.36 25.38 4.49
CA ASP A 242 -11.67 25.14 3.89
C ASP A 242 -11.47 24.18 2.70
N PHE A 243 -11.76 22.90 2.92
CA PHE A 243 -11.44 21.82 2.00
C PHE A 243 -12.69 21.25 1.34
N SER A 244 -12.66 21.15 0.01
CA SER A 244 -13.71 20.52 -0.80
C SER A 244 -13.24 19.17 -1.32
N LYS A 245 -13.66 18.09 -0.66
CA LYS A 245 -13.31 16.71 -1.02
C LYS A 245 -13.86 16.30 -2.39
N TYR A 246 -15.10 16.69 -2.69
CA TYR A 246 -15.84 16.21 -3.86
C TYR A 246 -15.88 17.21 -5.04
N GLY A 247 -15.25 18.39 -4.89
CA GLY A 247 -15.46 19.55 -5.78
C GLY A 247 -15.17 19.34 -7.27
N SER A 248 -14.36 18.35 -7.66
CA SER A 248 -13.95 18.12 -9.05
C SER A 248 -14.92 17.29 -9.90
N LYS A 249 -15.97 16.68 -9.32
CA LYS A 249 -16.90 15.77 -10.03
C LYS A 249 -18.38 16.01 -9.67
N ASN A 250 -18.81 17.27 -9.67
CA ASN A 250 -20.11 17.71 -9.16
C ASN A 250 -21.33 16.97 -9.73
N ASP A 251 -21.46 16.94 -11.05
CA ASP A 251 -22.66 16.36 -11.68
C ASP A 251 -22.73 14.84 -11.55
N LEU A 252 -21.59 14.15 -11.38
CA LEU A 252 -21.55 12.71 -11.20
C LEU A 252 -22.10 12.32 -9.83
N TYR A 253 -21.56 12.91 -8.77
CA TYR A 253 -21.98 12.60 -7.40
C TYR A 253 -23.42 13.05 -7.10
N ASN A 254 -23.84 14.23 -7.55
CA ASN A 254 -25.23 14.67 -7.34
C ASN A 254 -26.25 13.75 -8.03
N ARG A 255 -25.93 13.22 -9.22
CA ARG A 255 -26.78 12.22 -9.89
C ARG A 255 -26.77 10.91 -9.11
N TYR A 256 -25.60 10.45 -8.70
CA TYR A 256 -25.44 9.22 -7.93
C TYR A 256 -26.22 9.26 -6.60
N TRP A 257 -26.10 10.33 -5.80
CA TRP A 257 -26.81 10.45 -4.53
C TRP A 257 -28.33 10.48 -4.70
N ARG A 258 -28.83 11.12 -5.76
CA ARG A 258 -30.26 11.02 -6.12
C ARG A 258 -30.67 9.59 -6.44
N LEU A 259 -29.85 8.84 -7.18
CA LEU A 259 -30.13 7.44 -7.56
C LEU A 259 -30.18 6.52 -6.35
N ILE A 260 -29.30 6.70 -5.37
CA ILE A 260 -29.31 5.88 -4.14
C ILE A 260 -30.37 6.33 -3.13
N GLY A 261 -31.21 7.31 -3.45
CA GLY A 261 -32.33 7.72 -2.60
C GLY A 261 -32.04 8.87 -1.64
N LEU A 262 -31.00 9.68 -1.91
CA LEU A 262 -30.66 10.89 -1.15
C LEU A 262 -30.87 12.17 -2.00
N PRO A 263 -32.11 12.52 -2.37
CA PRO A 263 -32.37 13.54 -3.40
C PRO A 263 -32.04 14.98 -2.99
N LYS A 264 -31.96 15.26 -1.68
CA LYS A 264 -31.57 16.55 -1.11
C LYS A 264 -30.08 16.64 -0.77
N PHE A 265 -29.33 15.57 -1.05
CA PHE A 265 -27.92 15.50 -0.76
C PHE A 265 -27.12 16.03 -1.96
N ASP A 266 -26.25 16.99 -1.68
CA ASP A 266 -25.41 17.64 -2.68
C ASP A 266 -23.96 17.73 -2.20
N ILE A 267 -23.08 18.24 -3.06
CA ILE A 267 -21.65 18.34 -2.75
C ILE A 267 -21.38 19.25 -1.55
N PHE A 268 -22.14 20.31 -1.37
CA PHE A 268 -21.94 21.21 -0.23
C PHE A 268 -22.23 20.46 1.06
N LYS A 269 -23.34 19.71 1.09
CA LYS A 269 -23.71 18.89 2.24
C LYS A 269 -22.72 17.77 2.50
N ALA A 270 -22.26 17.09 1.45
CA ALA A 270 -21.25 16.04 1.56
C ALA A 270 -19.92 16.56 2.11
N ASN A 271 -19.47 17.74 1.66
CA ASN A 271 -18.26 18.38 2.19
C ASN A 271 -18.45 18.84 3.65
N GLU A 272 -19.62 19.39 4.00
CA GLU A 272 -19.95 19.78 5.38
C GLU A 272 -19.84 18.56 6.32
N ILE A 273 -20.45 17.44 5.93
CA ILE A 273 -20.41 16.19 6.69
C ILE A 273 -19.00 15.64 6.77
N TYR A 274 -18.27 15.61 5.66
CA TYR A 274 -16.87 15.19 5.62
C TYR A 274 -16.03 15.94 6.66
N SER A 275 -16.09 17.28 6.65
CA SER A 275 -15.33 18.11 7.57
C SER A 275 -15.74 17.90 9.03
N LYS A 276 -17.06 17.81 9.31
CA LYS A 276 -17.56 17.54 10.67
C LYS A 276 -17.11 16.18 11.21
N LEU A 277 -17.18 15.13 10.39
CA LEU A 277 -16.75 13.79 10.80
C LEU A 277 -15.23 13.72 11.01
N LEU A 278 -14.45 14.38 10.14
CA LEU A 278 -13.01 14.49 10.30
C LEU A 278 -12.66 15.24 11.61
N GLU A 279 -13.38 16.32 11.92
CA GLU A 279 -13.18 17.09 13.16
C GLU A 279 -13.59 16.30 14.40
N LYS A 280 -14.65 15.48 14.35
CA LYS A 280 -15.06 14.63 15.48
C LYS A 280 -13.95 13.69 15.95
N ASP A 281 -13.25 13.05 15.03
CA ASP A 281 -12.19 12.09 15.39
C ASP A 281 -10.83 12.75 15.59
N PHE A 282 -10.47 13.74 14.76
CA PHE A 282 -9.11 14.30 14.73
C PHE A 282 -9.00 15.75 15.22
N GLY A 283 -10.12 16.42 15.46
CA GLY A 283 -10.15 17.79 15.98
C GLY A 283 -9.41 17.91 17.32
N GLY A 284 -8.39 18.77 17.36
CA GLY A 284 -7.56 18.98 18.55
C GLY A 284 -6.68 17.79 18.95
N LYS A 285 -6.63 16.70 18.18
CA LYS A 285 -5.77 15.53 18.48
C LYS A 285 -4.33 15.76 18.02
N SER A 286 -3.40 15.03 18.66
CA SER A 286 -1.99 15.07 18.27
C SER A 286 -1.76 14.36 16.94
N ARG A 287 -0.66 14.71 16.27
CA ARG A 287 -0.27 14.04 15.01
C ARG A 287 -0.01 12.55 15.23
N GLU A 288 0.54 12.19 16.39
CA GLU A 288 0.81 10.82 16.81
C GLU A 288 -0.48 10.02 16.93
N PHE A 289 -1.55 10.60 17.50
CA PHE A 289 -2.85 9.94 17.57
C PHE A 289 -3.44 9.71 16.18
N ILE A 290 -3.40 10.72 15.29
CA ILE A 290 -3.90 10.58 13.91
C ILE A 290 -3.12 9.48 13.18
N LYS A 291 -1.80 9.40 13.37
CA LYS A 291 -0.95 8.33 12.80
C LYS A 291 -1.36 6.96 13.31
N TYR A 292 -1.53 6.82 14.63
CA TYR A 292 -1.98 5.57 15.25
C TYR A 292 -3.36 5.13 14.73
N ALA A 293 -4.34 6.04 14.69
CA ALA A 293 -5.68 5.73 14.22
C ALA A 293 -5.69 5.28 12.75
N GLN A 294 -4.89 5.92 11.89
CA GLN A 294 -4.75 5.55 10.48
C GLN A 294 -4.03 4.22 10.27
N GLU A 295 -3.02 3.94 11.09
CA GLU A 295 -2.37 2.62 11.12
C GLU A 295 -3.39 1.55 11.51
N MET A 296 -4.14 1.73 12.60
CA MET A 296 -5.13 0.76 13.06
C MET A 296 -6.27 0.55 12.07
N GLU A 297 -6.80 1.61 11.44
CA GLU A 297 -7.78 1.49 10.36
C GLU A 297 -7.26 0.57 9.24
N THR A 298 -6.02 0.80 8.80
CA THR A 298 -5.38 0.02 7.73
C THR A 298 -5.15 -1.42 8.17
N VAL A 299 -4.63 -1.64 9.37
CA VAL A 299 -4.36 -2.98 9.90
C VAL A 299 -5.66 -3.79 9.99
N ILE A 300 -6.73 -3.20 10.54
CA ILE A 300 -8.01 -3.88 10.70
C ILE A 300 -8.62 -4.22 9.34
N HIS A 301 -8.60 -3.28 8.40
CA HIS A 301 -9.09 -3.49 7.03
C HIS A 301 -8.36 -4.66 6.36
N GLU A 302 -7.03 -4.64 6.32
CA GLU A 302 -6.25 -5.66 5.62
C GLU A 302 -6.25 -7.01 6.34
N ALA A 303 -6.31 -7.02 7.68
CA ALA A 303 -6.51 -8.25 8.44
C ALA A 303 -7.89 -8.86 8.16
N LYS A 304 -8.92 -8.04 7.92
CA LYS A 304 -10.23 -8.56 7.55
C LYS A 304 -10.23 -9.16 6.14
N HIS A 305 -9.53 -8.58 5.16
CA HIS A 305 -9.34 -9.24 3.86
C HIS A 305 -8.74 -10.65 3.98
N GLN A 306 -7.72 -10.81 4.83
CA GLN A 306 -7.11 -12.11 5.08
C GLN A 306 -8.09 -13.09 5.74
N VAL A 307 -8.82 -12.64 6.76
CA VAL A 307 -9.82 -13.46 7.45
C VAL A 307 -10.96 -13.85 6.51
N ASP A 308 -11.48 -12.92 5.71
CA ASP A 308 -12.52 -13.21 4.73
C ASP A 308 -12.04 -14.20 3.66
N GLY A 309 -10.77 -14.14 3.24
CA GLY A 309 -10.19 -15.12 2.32
C GLY A 309 -10.09 -16.53 2.92
N ILE A 310 -9.95 -16.65 4.24
CA ILE A 310 -9.97 -17.94 4.96
C ILE A 310 -11.40 -18.44 5.13
N GLU A 311 -12.32 -17.55 5.51
CA GLU A 311 -13.72 -17.89 5.83
C GLU A 311 -14.55 -18.16 4.58
N HIS A 312 -14.27 -17.43 3.50
CA HIS A 312 -15.05 -17.43 2.27
C HIS A 312 -14.17 -17.43 1.02
N PRO A 313 -13.36 -18.50 0.81
CA PRO A 313 -12.49 -18.61 -0.37
C PRO A 313 -13.27 -18.63 -1.70
N GLU A 314 -14.59 -18.86 -1.66
CA GLU A 314 -15.48 -18.82 -2.81
C GLU A 314 -15.87 -17.41 -3.27
N LEU A 315 -15.59 -16.36 -2.49
CA LEU A 315 -16.00 -15.00 -2.88
C LEU A 315 -15.26 -14.55 -4.13
N THR A 316 -16.04 -14.44 -5.20
CA THR A 316 -15.50 -14.16 -6.53
C THR A 316 -15.41 -12.67 -6.86
N LEU A 317 -16.04 -11.80 -6.06
CA LEU A 317 -16.12 -10.36 -6.31
C LEU A 317 -15.38 -9.56 -5.24
N ASN A 318 -14.49 -8.66 -5.70
CA ASN A 318 -13.75 -7.78 -4.81
C ASN A 318 -14.67 -6.88 -3.97
N LEU A 319 -15.84 -6.49 -4.49
CA LEU A 319 -16.78 -5.62 -3.79
C LEU A 319 -17.27 -6.20 -2.45
N ASP A 320 -17.62 -7.49 -2.39
CA ASP A 320 -18.16 -8.10 -1.17
C ASP A 320 -17.11 -8.06 -0.04
N ILE A 321 -15.87 -8.45 -0.35
CA ILE A 321 -14.75 -8.47 0.60
C ILE A 321 -14.37 -7.03 1.01
N GLU A 322 -14.36 -6.09 0.06
CA GLU A 322 -14.06 -4.68 0.34
C GLU A 322 -15.14 -4.03 1.22
N PHE A 323 -16.42 -4.38 1.02
CA PHE A 323 -17.49 -3.98 1.94
C PHE A 323 -17.20 -4.50 3.35
N SER A 324 -16.97 -5.81 3.48
CA SER A 324 -16.71 -6.45 4.77
C SER A 324 -15.52 -5.82 5.48
N ALA A 325 -14.40 -5.62 4.79
CA ALA A 325 -13.17 -5.04 5.33
C ALA A 325 -13.35 -3.57 5.75
N HIS A 326 -13.94 -2.71 4.91
CA HIS A 326 -14.10 -1.30 5.24
C HIS A 326 -15.11 -1.05 6.37
N VAL A 327 -16.24 -1.78 6.39
CA VAL A 327 -17.21 -1.64 7.47
C VAL A 327 -16.64 -2.19 8.78
N THR A 328 -15.90 -3.29 8.74
CA THR A 328 -15.18 -3.82 9.91
C THR A 328 -14.15 -2.82 10.45
N ALA A 329 -13.39 -2.16 9.56
CA ALA A 329 -12.48 -1.09 9.95
C ALA A 329 -13.21 0.09 10.60
N ALA A 330 -14.37 0.50 10.07
CA ALA A 330 -15.18 1.56 10.67
C ALA A 330 -15.75 1.18 12.05
N ILE A 331 -16.07 -0.09 12.28
CA ILE A 331 -16.57 -0.58 13.58
C ILE A 331 -15.47 -0.58 14.64
N PHE A 332 -14.26 -1.03 14.30
CA PHE A 332 -13.20 -1.29 15.29
C PHE A 332 -12.09 -0.23 15.33
N SER A 333 -12.05 0.72 14.39
CA SER A 333 -11.05 1.79 14.38
C SER A 333 -11.15 2.69 15.61
N PRO A 334 -10.02 3.22 16.13
CA PRO A 334 -9.99 4.31 17.10
C PRO A 334 -10.58 5.64 16.58
N ALA A 335 -10.78 5.76 15.26
CA ALA A 335 -11.38 6.90 14.58
C ALA A 335 -12.49 6.42 13.62
N PRO A 336 -13.66 6.01 14.16
CA PRO A 336 -14.70 5.35 13.39
C PRO A 336 -15.45 6.27 12.43
N HIS A 337 -15.54 7.58 12.68
CA HIS A 337 -16.15 8.52 11.75
C HIS A 337 -15.28 8.73 10.50
N VAL A 338 -13.96 8.77 10.66
CA VAL A 338 -13.01 8.85 9.55
C VAL A 338 -12.98 7.55 8.75
N ALA A 339 -12.96 6.41 9.44
CA ALA A 339 -13.04 5.11 8.78
C ALA A 339 -14.40 4.89 8.05
N LEU A 340 -15.50 5.45 8.57
CA LEU A 340 -16.78 5.49 7.86
C LEU A 340 -16.68 6.25 6.53
N LEU A 341 -15.99 7.40 6.49
CA LEU A 341 -15.77 8.14 5.25
C LEU A 341 -15.00 7.31 4.21
N SER A 342 -14.05 6.48 4.66
CA SER A 342 -13.30 5.53 3.83
C SER A 342 -14.25 4.47 3.24
N ALA A 343 -15.12 3.88 4.07
CA ALA A 343 -16.12 2.91 3.64
C ALA A 343 -17.11 3.50 2.62
N ILE A 344 -17.63 4.70 2.89
CA ILE A 344 -18.50 5.45 1.96
C ILE A 344 -17.79 5.65 0.61
N GLN A 345 -16.56 6.16 0.63
CA GLN A 345 -15.83 6.42 -0.61
C GLN A 345 -15.66 5.14 -1.45
N ARG A 346 -15.37 4.01 -0.80
CA ARG A 346 -15.23 2.73 -1.52
C ARG A 346 -16.54 2.27 -2.12
N MET A 347 -17.63 2.31 -1.35
CA MET A 347 -18.96 1.87 -1.80
C MET A 347 -19.55 2.80 -2.86
N ASP A 348 -19.34 4.11 -2.75
CA ASP A 348 -19.70 5.09 -3.78
C ASP A 348 -18.98 4.78 -5.09
N ASN A 349 -17.68 4.47 -5.05
CA ASN A 349 -16.92 4.12 -6.26
C ASN A 349 -17.49 2.86 -6.93
N PHE A 350 -17.79 1.82 -6.16
CA PHE A 350 -18.41 0.62 -6.71
C PHE A 350 -19.82 0.88 -7.23
N GLY A 351 -20.65 1.62 -6.49
CA GLY A 351 -21.99 1.99 -6.94
C GLY A 351 -21.96 2.78 -8.24
N ILE A 352 -21.07 3.78 -8.36
CA ILE A 352 -20.91 4.56 -9.59
C ILE A 352 -20.44 3.68 -10.76
N SER A 353 -19.54 2.72 -10.52
CA SER A 353 -18.97 1.88 -11.58
C SER A 353 -19.84 0.71 -12.00
N LEU A 354 -20.50 0.03 -11.05
CA LEU A 354 -21.24 -1.23 -11.28
C LEU A 354 -22.74 -0.99 -11.44
N GLY A 355 -23.29 0.03 -10.77
CA GLY A 355 -24.70 0.38 -10.87
C GLY A 355 -25.69 -0.64 -10.29
N ASP A 356 -25.24 -1.51 -9.39
CA ASP A 356 -26.10 -2.54 -8.79
C ASP A 356 -26.84 -2.04 -7.53
N THR A 357 -28.00 -2.64 -7.27
CA THR A 357 -28.89 -2.23 -6.17
C THR A 357 -28.29 -2.50 -4.79
N THR A 358 -27.44 -3.52 -4.64
CA THR A 358 -26.80 -3.82 -3.35
C THR A 358 -25.83 -2.71 -2.98
N SER A 359 -24.95 -2.32 -3.90
CA SER A 359 -24.04 -1.17 -3.73
C SER A 359 -24.79 0.12 -3.43
N TYR A 360 -25.92 0.37 -4.10
CA TYR A 360 -26.74 1.56 -3.84
C TYR A 360 -27.34 1.57 -2.44
N ASN A 361 -27.92 0.45 -2.01
CA ASN A 361 -28.53 0.34 -0.69
C ASN A 361 -27.51 0.53 0.43
N VAL A 362 -26.34 -0.11 0.32
CA VAL A 362 -25.25 0.03 1.29
C VAL A 362 -24.75 1.47 1.33
N SER A 363 -24.47 2.07 0.16
CA SER A 363 -23.97 3.44 0.11
C SER A 363 -24.98 4.43 0.71
N ARG A 364 -26.28 4.23 0.48
CA ARG A 364 -27.33 5.02 1.13
C ARG A 364 -27.26 4.89 2.65
N GLN A 365 -27.24 3.66 3.18
CA GLN A 365 -27.23 3.42 4.62
C GLN A 365 -25.99 4.04 5.29
N LEU A 366 -24.81 3.89 4.68
CA LEU A 366 -23.57 4.49 5.21
C LEU A 366 -23.65 6.03 5.21
N TRP A 367 -24.18 6.65 4.16
CA TRP A 367 -24.41 8.09 4.13
C TRP A 367 -25.44 8.56 5.15
N GLU A 368 -26.51 7.81 5.37
CA GLU A 368 -27.51 8.11 6.42
C GLU A 368 -26.87 8.11 7.82
N LEU A 369 -25.97 7.15 8.10
CA LEU A 369 -25.18 7.14 9.34
C LEU A 369 -24.22 8.33 9.43
N ALA A 370 -23.59 8.71 8.32
CA ALA A 370 -22.70 9.88 8.28
C ALA A 370 -23.46 11.19 8.54
N ILE A 371 -24.63 11.36 7.93
CA ILE A 371 -25.53 12.50 8.15
C ILE A 371 -25.95 12.55 9.61
N LYS A 372 -26.48 11.44 10.14
CA LYS A 372 -26.91 11.33 11.55
C LYS A 372 -25.76 11.66 12.50
N SER A 373 -24.58 11.09 12.24
CA SER A 373 -23.36 11.38 13.02
C SER A 373 -22.94 12.84 12.94
N ALA A 374 -23.11 13.53 11.80
CA ALA A 374 -22.70 14.92 11.66
C ALA A 374 -23.72 15.93 12.22
N GLU A 375 -25.00 15.57 12.29
CA GLU A 375 -26.09 16.49 12.62
C GLU A 375 -26.68 16.28 14.02
N ASP A 376 -26.71 15.04 14.50
CA ASP A 376 -27.22 14.71 15.84
C ASP A 376 -26.07 14.71 16.85
N SER A 377 -26.04 15.73 17.71
CA SER A 377 -25.03 15.85 18.77
C SER A 377 -25.18 14.79 19.87
N THR A 378 -26.33 14.13 19.97
CA THR A 378 -26.58 13.04 20.91
C THR A 378 -26.18 11.67 20.36
N TYR A 379 -25.95 11.57 19.05
CA TYR A 379 -25.50 10.34 18.41
C TYR A 379 -24.04 10.07 18.73
N SER A 380 -23.83 9.07 19.58
CA SER A 380 -22.54 8.67 20.11
C SER A 380 -21.77 7.74 19.18
N GLU A 381 -20.47 7.66 19.39
CA GLU A 381 -19.58 6.71 18.71
C GLU A 381 -20.05 5.25 18.86
N GLN A 382 -20.55 4.88 20.04
CA GLN A 382 -21.04 3.52 20.27
C GLN A 382 -22.32 3.23 19.47
N GLN A 383 -23.20 4.21 19.30
CA GLN A 383 -24.37 4.06 18.44
C GLN A 383 -23.97 3.91 16.97
N LEU A 384 -22.96 4.66 16.50
CA LEU A 384 -22.40 4.46 15.17
C LEU A 384 -21.90 3.03 14.97
N LYS A 385 -21.12 2.50 15.92
CA LYS A 385 -20.59 1.13 15.85
C LYS A 385 -21.70 0.09 15.83
N ASN A 386 -22.75 0.27 16.64
CA ASN A 386 -23.89 -0.64 16.68
C ASN A 386 -24.66 -0.62 15.35
N ASP A 387 -24.96 0.56 14.80
CA ASP A 387 -25.68 0.69 13.53
C ASP A 387 -24.83 0.12 12.36
N LEU A 388 -23.49 0.27 12.39
CA LEU A 388 -22.60 -0.36 11.41
C LEU A 388 -22.58 -1.89 11.52
N ILE A 389 -22.64 -2.45 12.74
CA ILE A 389 -22.76 -3.90 12.95
C ILE A 389 -24.08 -4.42 12.37
N GLU A 390 -25.17 -3.66 12.48
CA GLU A 390 -26.45 -4.01 11.85
C GLU A 390 -26.34 -4.02 10.31
N ILE A 391 -25.70 -3.00 9.72
CA ILE A 391 -25.42 -2.98 8.27
C ILE A 391 -24.58 -4.20 7.86
N TYR A 392 -23.51 -4.50 8.59
CA TYR A 392 -22.65 -5.67 8.32
C TYR A 392 -23.44 -6.98 8.35
N ASN A 393 -24.21 -7.23 9.42
CA ASN A 393 -24.96 -8.47 9.62
C ASN A 393 -26.13 -8.64 8.63
N SER A 394 -26.68 -7.52 8.14
CA SER A 394 -27.78 -7.52 7.16
C SER A 394 -27.30 -7.64 5.72
N TYR A 395 -26.02 -7.36 5.44
CA TYR A 395 -25.46 -7.51 4.11
C TYR A 395 -25.51 -8.96 3.64
N ARG A 396 -25.78 -9.13 2.34
CA ARG A 396 -25.73 -10.42 1.67
C ARG A 396 -24.86 -10.28 0.44
N THR A 397 -23.90 -11.19 0.30
CA THR A 397 -22.96 -11.16 -0.82
C THR A 397 -23.70 -11.18 -2.15
N ILE A 398 -23.17 -10.50 -3.15
CA ILE A 398 -23.95 -10.20 -4.35
C ILE A 398 -24.31 -11.46 -5.12
N ARG A 399 -23.36 -12.38 -5.27
CA ARG A 399 -23.53 -13.59 -6.08
C ARG A 399 -23.95 -14.79 -5.24
N GLU A 400 -23.26 -15.03 -4.14
CA GLU A 400 -23.44 -16.21 -3.31
C GLU A 400 -24.63 -16.05 -2.35
N LYS A 401 -25.12 -14.81 -2.14
CA LYS A 401 -26.23 -14.47 -1.23
C LYS A 401 -25.99 -14.94 0.21
N GLN A 402 -24.73 -15.08 0.59
CA GLN A 402 -24.32 -15.54 1.91
C GLN A 402 -24.16 -14.35 2.86
N SER A 403 -24.20 -14.65 4.15
CA SER A 403 -23.82 -13.68 5.19
C SER A 403 -22.35 -13.89 5.51
N PHE A 404 -21.63 -12.82 5.83
CA PHE A 404 -20.32 -12.96 6.44
C PHE A 404 -20.44 -13.54 7.86
N GLU A 405 -19.35 -14.14 8.32
CA GLU A 405 -19.19 -14.57 9.70
C GLU A 405 -19.36 -13.42 10.70
N LYS A 406 -19.85 -13.73 11.90
CA LYS A 406 -20.01 -12.72 12.95
C LYS A 406 -18.66 -12.14 13.35
N LEU A 407 -18.63 -10.83 13.60
CA LEU A 407 -17.41 -10.10 13.97
C LEU A 407 -16.90 -10.41 15.38
N ASP A 408 -17.59 -11.18 16.21
CA ASP A 408 -17.16 -11.51 17.57
C ASP A 408 -15.81 -12.26 17.57
N ASP A 409 -15.67 -13.27 16.72
CA ASP A 409 -14.42 -14.04 16.61
C ASP A 409 -13.27 -13.17 16.09
N PHE A 410 -13.53 -12.31 15.11
CA PHE A 410 -12.55 -11.36 14.60
C PHE A 410 -12.13 -10.34 15.67
N ARG A 411 -13.09 -9.80 16.42
CA ARG A 411 -12.84 -8.88 17.53
C ARG A 411 -11.94 -9.53 18.58
N ASP A 412 -12.30 -10.72 19.02
CA ASP A 412 -11.67 -11.36 20.17
C ASP A 412 -10.29 -11.93 19.81
N GLN A 413 -10.10 -12.40 18.57
CA GLN A 413 -8.84 -13.04 18.16
C GLN A 413 -7.85 -12.06 17.50
N VAL A 414 -8.34 -11.08 16.75
CA VAL A 414 -7.51 -10.12 15.98
C VAL A 414 -7.51 -8.74 16.67
N VAL A 415 -8.66 -8.06 16.73
CA VAL A 415 -8.74 -6.66 17.17
C VAL A 415 -8.24 -6.47 18.61
N SER A 416 -8.62 -7.37 19.52
CA SER A 416 -8.22 -7.31 20.93
C SER A 416 -6.70 -7.37 21.15
N LYS A 417 -5.94 -7.89 20.17
CA LYS A 417 -4.48 -7.98 20.21
C LYS A 417 -3.81 -6.78 19.54
N LEU A 418 -4.50 -6.14 18.60
CA LEU A 418 -4.04 -4.94 17.90
C LEU A 418 -4.18 -3.67 18.76
N LEU A 419 -5.22 -3.59 19.59
CA LEU A 419 -5.55 -2.41 20.38
C LEU A 419 -5.03 -2.46 21.84
N LYS A 420 -3.97 -3.23 22.10
CA LYS A 420 -3.27 -3.25 23.40
C LYS A 420 -2.20 -2.17 23.42
#